data_AF-A0A8T6YBP5-F1
#
_entry.id   AF-A0A8T6YBP5-F1
#
_cell.length_a   1.000
_cell.length_b   1.000
_cell.length_c   1.000
_cell.angle_alpha   90.00
_cell.angle_beta   90.00
_cell.angle_gamma   90.00
#
_symmetry.space_group_name_H-M   'P 1'
#
loop_
_entity.id
_entity.type
_entity.pdbx_description
1 polymer ?
#
loop_
_entity_poly.entity_id
_entity_poly.type
_entity_poly.pdbx_seq_one_letter_code
_entity_poly.pdbx_strand_id
1 'polypeptide(L)'
;MSLIQKISLFLKKKQGTTQGKEEKPDFHNYIGKFVKQNGTKIGESIALDETRFIVKIPDGFISVPIATVTKNTENIEIGDFNMEESRKLGNEWFERKDTLQFDKNGMMVTGNSQ
;
A
#
# COMPACT_ATOMS: atom_id res chain seq x y z
N MET A 1 -34.68 -26.17 -44.79
CA MET A 1 -33.93 -24.93 -44.50
C MET A 1 -34.50 -24.37 -43.21
N SER A 2 -33.93 -24.62 -42.02
CA SER A 2 -32.80 -23.94 -41.37
C SER A 2 -32.89 -22.41 -41.38
N LEU A 3 -33.04 -21.78 -40.20
CA LEU A 3 -31.98 -20.98 -39.55
C LEU A 3 -32.38 -20.56 -38.10
N ILE A 4 -31.77 -21.22 -37.09
CA ILE A 4 -31.16 -20.63 -35.86
C ILE A 4 -32.13 -19.92 -34.88
N GLN A 5 -32.55 -20.44 -33.72
CA GLN A 5 -31.82 -20.99 -32.55
C GLN A 5 -30.56 -20.17 -32.17
N LYS A 6 -30.70 -19.09 -31.37
CA LYS A 6 -29.70 -18.56 -30.38
C LYS A 6 -29.99 -17.13 -29.90
N ILE A 7 -30.86 -16.94 -28.90
CA ILE A 7 -30.81 -15.74 -28.01
C ILE A 7 -30.94 -16.15 -26.52
N SER A 8 -30.81 -17.43 -26.17
CA SER A 8 -30.97 -17.91 -24.78
C SER A 8 -29.71 -17.85 -23.90
N LEU A 9 -28.80 -16.88 -24.08
CA LEU A 9 -27.48 -16.95 -23.41
C LEU A 9 -26.92 -15.67 -22.75
N PHE A 10 -27.66 -14.56 -22.63
CA PHE A 10 -27.10 -13.34 -22.04
C PHE A 10 -27.86 -12.74 -20.85
N LEU A 11 -28.62 -13.55 -20.11
CA LEU A 11 -29.26 -13.13 -18.85
C LEU A 11 -28.99 -14.10 -17.67
N LYS A 12 -27.76 -14.61 -17.59
CA LYS A 12 -27.23 -15.25 -16.38
C LYS A 12 -26.29 -14.27 -15.67
N LYS A 13 -26.86 -13.18 -15.14
CA LYS A 13 -26.17 -12.29 -14.19
C LYS A 13 -25.93 -13.13 -12.94
N LYS A 14 -24.69 -13.61 -12.79
CA LYS A 14 -24.20 -14.33 -11.61
C LYS A 14 -24.60 -13.55 -10.36
N GLN A 15 -25.40 -14.18 -9.51
CA GLN A 15 -25.21 -14.06 -8.08
C GLN A 15 -23.77 -14.50 -7.79
N GLY A 16 -23.00 -13.59 -7.24
CA GLY A 16 -21.62 -13.78 -6.82
C GLY A 16 -21.36 -12.75 -5.75
N THR A 17 -21.86 -13.04 -4.55
CA THR A 17 -21.40 -12.49 -3.29
C THR A 17 -19.88 -12.56 -3.27
N THR A 18 -19.23 -11.43 -3.40
CA THR A 18 -17.88 -11.24 -2.88
C THR A 18 -18.00 -10.10 -1.89
N GLN A 19 -18.36 -10.44 -0.66
CA GLN A 19 -17.84 -9.68 0.48
C GLN A 19 -16.33 -9.71 0.29
N GLY A 20 -15.78 -8.64 -0.27
CA GLY A 20 -14.35 -8.46 -0.40
C GLY A 20 -13.79 -8.46 1.00
N LYS A 21 -13.30 -9.61 1.46
CA LYS A 21 -12.27 -9.61 2.49
C LYS A 21 -11.16 -8.79 1.85
N GLU A 22 -10.89 -7.61 2.40
CA GLU A 22 -9.67 -6.88 2.08
C GLU A 22 -8.52 -7.85 2.37
N GLU A 23 -7.99 -8.46 1.31
CA GLU A 23 -6.79 -9.27 1.41
C GLU A 23 -5.70 -8.32 1.89
N LYS A 24 -5.28 -8.49 3.15
CA LYS A 24 -4.17 -7.70 3.69
C LYS A 24 -2.99 -7.87 2.74
N PRO A 25 -2.42 -6.77 2.22
CA PRO A 25 -1.33 -6.85 1.27
C PRO A 25 -0.18 -7.64 1.89
N ASP A 26 0.36 -8.60 1.14
CA ASP A 26 1.49 -9.41 1.60
C ASP A 26 2.68 -8.49 1.87
N PHE A 27 2.98 -8.31 3.16
CA PHE A 27 3.99 -7.36 3.63
C PHE A 27 5.35 -7.57 2.97
N HIS A 28 5.70 -8.84 2.69
CA HIS A 28 6.98 -9.19 2.12
C HIS A 28 7.14 -8.70 0.68
N ASN A 29 6.03 -8.51 -0.05
CA ASN A 29 6.07 -8.14 -1.46
C ASN A 29 6.24 -6.63 -1.71
N TYR A 30 6.17 -5.79 -0.68
CA TYR A 30 6.16 -4.33 -0.84
C TYR A 30 7.41 -3.63 -0.31
N ILE A 31 8.23 -4.26 0.52
CA ILE A 31 9.38 -3.62 1.17
C ILE A 31 10.67 -3.92 0.39
N GLY A 32 11.61 -2.97 0.36
CA GLY A 32 12.93 -3.13 -0.26
C GLY A 32 12.90 -3.08 -1.79
N LYS A 33 11.84 -2.52 -2.37
CA LYS A 33 11.69 -2.37 -3.83
C LYS A 33 11.75 -0.91 -4.24
N PHE A 34 12.32 -0.64 -5.40
CA PHE A 34 12.23 0.69 -6.00
C PHE A 34 10.81 0.96 -6.48
N VAL A 35 10.38 2.20 -6.24
CA VAL A 35 9.07 2.69 -6.63
C VAL A 35 9.23 3.59 -7.85
N LYS A 36 8.41 3.36 -8.86
CA LYS A 36 8.44 4.05 -10.14
C LYS A 36 7.07 4.64 -10.46
N GLN A 37 7.08 5.86 -10.98
CA GLN A 37 5.90 6.54 -11.51
C GLN A 37 6.22 6.98 -12.93
N ASN A 38 5.36 6.62 -13.89
CA ASN A 38 5.57 6.90 -15.31
C ASN A 38 6.97 6.45 -15.81
N GLY A 39 7.42 5.28 -15.34
CA GLY A 39 8.74 4.70 -15.65
C GLY A 39 9.94 5.36 -14.95
N THR A 40 9.74 6.45 -14.22
CA THR A 40 10.80 7.15 -13.48
C THR A 40 10.87 6.68 -12.04
N LYS A 41 12.06 6.34 -11.55
CA LYS A 41 12.27 6.00 -10.13
C LYS A 41 12.04 7.23 -9.26
N ILE A 42 11.12 7.12 -8.31
CA ILE A 42 10.81 8.17 -7.35
C ILE A 42 11.43 7.91 -5.96
N GLY A 43 11.68 6.65 -5.61
CA GLY A 43 12.24 6.29 -4.31
C GLY A 43 12.31 4.79 -4.06
N GLU A 44 12.37 4.42 -2.78
CA GLU A 44 12.42 3.03 -2.32
C GLU A 44 11.39 2.81 -1.22
N SER A 45 10.63 1.72 -1.31
CA SER A 45 9.64 1.35 -0.31
C SER A 45 10.30 0.73 0.92
N ILE A 46 10.04 1.29 2.10
CA ILE A 46 10.74 0.93 3.36
C ILE A 46 9.82 0.38 4.45
N ALA A 47 8.52 0.63 4.36
CA ALA A 47 7.56 0.19 5.37
C ALA A 47 6.15 0.10 4.79
N LEU A 48 5.28 -0.61 5.50
CA LEU A 48 3.84 -0.63 5.26
C LEU A 48 3.13 -0.05 6.47
N ASP A 49 2.10 0.74 6.19
CA ASP A 49 1.23 1.39 7.17
C ASP A 49 -0.22 1.20 6.72
N GLU A 50 -0.84 0.13 7.21
CA GLU A 50 -2.20 -0.29 6.88
C GLU A 50 -2.48 -0.40 5.37
N THR A 51 -3.11 0.64 4.79
CA THR A 51 -3.53 0.71 3.39
C THR A 51 -2.53 1.44 2.49
N ARG A 52 -1.37 1.80 3.05
CA ARG A 52 -0.34 2.62 2.42
C ARG A 52 1.03 2.01 2.63
N PHE A 53 1.97 2.37 1.77
CA PHE A 53 3.37 2.01 1.92
C PHE A 53 4.23 3.26 1.93
N ILE A 54 5.30 3.24 2.71
CA ILE A 54 6.20 4.37 2.90
C ILE A 54 7.32 4.27 1.91
N VAL A 55 7.51 5.34 1.14
CA VAL A 55 8.60 5.47 0.18
C VAL A 55 9.57 6.53 0.69
N LYS A 56 10.82 6.12 0.89
CA LYS A 56 11.93 7.04 1.11
C LYS A 56 12.29 7.69 -0.21
N ILE A 57 12.23 9.02 -0.23
CA ILE A 57 12.65 9.87 -1.34
C ILE A 57 13.88 10.71 -0.91
N PRO A 58 14.59 11.39 -1.83
CA PRO A 58 15.81 12.12 -1.47
C PRO A 58 15.64 13.15 -0.34
N ASP A 59 14.46 13.76 -0.23
CA ASP A 59 14.16 14.86 0.68
C ASP A 59 13.06 14.54 1.71
N GLY A 60 12.87 13.26 2.03
CA GLY A 60 12.00 12.83 3.13
C GLY A 60 11.27 11.53 2.84
N PHE A 61 10.01 11.49 3.23
CA PHE A 61 9.15 10.32 3.12
C PHE A 61 7.81 10.68 2.51
N ILE A 62 7.28 9.79 1.68
CA ILE A 62 5.91 9.86 1.19
C ILE A 62 5.17 8.58 1.56
N SER A 63 3.93 8.71 1.99
CA SER A 63 3.02 7.58 2.24
C SER A 63 2.13 7.40 1.03
N VAL A 64 2.33 6.34 0.26
CA VAL A 64 1.65 6.10 -1.02
C VAL A 64 0.52 5.08 -0.82
N PRO A 65 -0.71 5.35 -1.30
CA PRO A 65 -1.80 4.38 -1.22
C PRO A 65 -1.48 3.11 -2.00
N ILE A 66 -1.73 1.94 -1.42
CA ILE A 66 -1.55 0.65 -2.11
C ILE A 66 -2.48 0.54 -3.32
N ALA A 67 -3.65 1.18 -3.26
CA ALA A 67 -4.62 1.24 -4.36
C ALA A 67 -4.07 1.88 -5.65
N THR A 68 -2.97 2.63 -5.61
CA THR A 68 -2.37 3.25 -6.81
C THR A 68 -1.40 2.33 -7.52
N VAL A 69 -1.09 1.16 -6.95
CA VAL A 69 -0.14 0.21 -7.50
C VAL A 69 -0.73 -0.46 -8.74
N THR A 70 -0.07 -0.28 -9.87
CA THR A 70 -0.47 -0.87 -11.15
C THR A 70 0.27 -2.17 -11.45
N LYS A 71 1.49 -2.33 -10.91
CA LYS A 71 2.30 -3.54 -11.02
C LYS A 71 3.27 -3.65 -9.84
N ASN A 72 3.37 -4.84 -9.24
CA ASN A 72 4.35 -5.13 -8.19
C ASN A 72 5.12 -6.41 -8.54
N THR A 73 6.29 -6.25 -9.17
CA THR A 73 7.19 -7.37 -9.49
C THR A 73 8.58 -7.12 -8.90
N GLU A 74 9.59 -6.82 -9.71
CA GLU A 74 10.92 -6.35 -9.26
C GLU A 74 10.83 -4.92 -8.69
N ASN A 75 10.04 -4.07 -9.36
CA ASN A 75 9.75 -2.70 -8.95
C ASN A 75 8.26 -2.58 -8.64
N ILE A 76 7.91 -1.56 -7.86
CA ILE A 76 6.52 -1.16 -7.64
C ILE A 76 6.23 -0.01 -8.61
N GLU A 77 5.38 -0.25 -9.60
CA GLU A 77 4.87 0.78 -10.51
C GLU A 77 3.58 1.35 -9.94
N ILE A 78 3.48 2.67 -9.85
CA ILE A 78 2.30 3.37 -9.36
C ILE A 78 1.71 4.33 -10.39
N GLY A 79 0.40 4.47 -10.33
CA GLY A 79 -0.35 5.49 -11.07
C GLY A 79 -0.38 6.83 -10.32
N ASP A 80 -1.36 7.65 -10.66
CA ASP A 80 -1.52 8.98 -10.08
C ASP A 80 -2.04 8.94 -8.65
N PHE A 81 -1.57 9.90 -7.83
CA PHE A 81 -1.96 10.08 -6.44
C PHE A 81 -1.70 11.53 -6.00
N ASN A 82 -2.23 11.91 -4.85
CA ASN A 82 -1.99 13.21 -4.26
C ASN A 82 -0.61 13.27 -3.58
N MET A 83 0.37 13.88 -4.25
CA MET A 83 1.74 13.99 -3.75
C MET A 83 1.85 14.82 -2.46
N GLU A 84 1.09 15.91 -2.34
CA GLU A 84 1.17 16.81 -1.19
C GLU A 84 0.69 16.10 0.09
N GLU A 85 -0.47 15.44 0.00
CA GLU A 85 -1.02 14.62 1.08
C GLU A 85 -0.08 13.46 1.44
N SER A 86 0.45 12.76 0.43
CA SER A 86 1.40 11.67 0.64
C SER A 86 2.66 12.13 1.35
N ARG A 87 3.19 13.31 1.03
CA ARG A 87 4.35 13.88 1.71
C ARG A 87 4.04 14.24 3.17
N LYS A 88 2.91 14.90 3.41
CA LYS A 88 2.46 15.21 4.79
C LYS A 88 2.41 13.93 5.63
N LEU A 89 1.71 12.91 5.15
CA LEU A 89 1.48 11.67 5.89
C LEU A 89 2.75 10.81 6.00
N GLY A 90 3.65 10.87 5.02
CA GLY A 90 4.97 10.23 5.10
C GLY A 90 5.84 10.85 6.18
N ASN A 91 5.84 12.17 6.31
CA ASN A 91 6.56 12.88 7.36
C ASN A 91 5.94 12.63 8.74
N GLU A 92 4.61 12.66 8.85
CA GLU A 92 3.92 12.27 10.10
C GLU A 92 4.27 10.83 10.51
N TRP A 93 4.33 9.90 9.55
CA TRP A 93 4.79 8.53 9.83
C TRP A 93 6.22 8.52 10.40
N PHE A 94 7.13 9.31 9.83
CA PHE A 94 8.52 9.37 10.32
C PHE A 94 8.64 10.03 11.70
N GLU A 95 7.77 11.00 11.99
CA GLU A 95 7.73 11.70 13.27
C GLU A 95 7.08 10.90 14.40
N ARG A 96 6.32 9.84 14.09
CA ARG A 96 5.85 8.85 15.07
C ARG A 96 7.05 8.14 15.68
N LYS A 97 7.65 8.75 16.69
CA LYS A 97 8.70 8.14 17.48
C LYS A 97 8.07 7.14 18.44
N ASP A 98 8.26 5.85 18.16
CA ASP A 98 8.24 4.83 19.21
C ASP A 98 9.45 5.09 20.12
N THR A 99 9.27 6.06 21.03
CA THR A 99 10.33 6.42 21.96
C THR A 99 10.40 5.31 23.00
N LEU A 100 11.32 4.36 22.78
CA LEU A 100 11.69 3.39 23.80
C LEU A 100 12.23 4.18 24.99
N GLN A 101 11.48 4.16 26.10
CA GLN A 101 11.91 4.74 27.35
C GLN A 101 12.72 3.69 28.11
N PHE A 102 13.81 4.11 28.75
CA PHE A 102 14.64 3.24 29.57
C PHE A 102 14.73 3.81 30.98
N ASP A 103 14.71 2.94 31.98
CA ASP A 103 14.92 3.34 33.36
C ASP A 103 16.42 3.62 33.63
N LYS A 104 16.74 4.07 34.86
CA LYS A 104 18.11 4.36 35.29
C LYS A 104 19.05 3.15 35.29
N ASN A 105 18.51 1.93 35.21
CA ASN A 105 19.26 0.68 35.15
C ASN A 105 19.40 0.18 33.69
N GLY A 106 18.87 0.92 32.71
CA GLY A 106 18.90 0.55 31.29
C GLY A 106 17.83 -0.45 30.88
N MET A 107 16.80 -0.68 31.70
CA MET A 107 15.70 -1.57 31.38
C MET A 107 14.61 -0.82 30.60
N MET A 108 14.08 -1.42 29.54
CA MET A 108 12.98 -0.84 28.77
C MET A 108 11.74 -0.67 29.67
N VAL A 109 11.25 0.56 29.77
CA VAL A 109 10.00 0.90 30.44
C VAL A 109 8.88 0.62 29.45
N THR A 110 8.21 -0.50 29.61
CA THR A 110 6.97 -0.77 28.88
C THR A 110 5.87 0.10 29.49
N GLY A 111 5.69 1.32 28.96
CA GLY A 111 4.48 2.08 29.26
C GLY A 111 3.28 1.32 28.72
N ASN A 112 2.38 0.87 29.59
CA ASN A 112 1.04 0.47 29.15
C ASN A 112 0.46 1.67 28.40
N SER A 113 0.18 1.48 27.11
CA SER A 113 -0.76 2.36 26.43
C SER A 113 -2.14 2.05 26.98
N GLN A 114 -2.67 3.02 27.72
CA GLN A 114 -3.94 3.08 28.47
C GLN A 114 -3.92 2.50 29.89
#